data_AF-A0A957UV15-F1
#
_entry.id   AF-A0A957UV15-F1
#
_cell.length_a   1.000
_cell.length_b   1.000
_cell.length_c   1.000
_cell.angle_alpha   90.00
_cell.angle_beta   90.00
_cell.angle_gamma   90.00
#
_symmetry.space_group_name_H-M   'P 1'
#
loop_
_entity.id
_entity.type
_entity.pdbx_description
1 polymer ?
#
loop_
_entity_poly.entity_id
_entity_poly.type
_entity_poly.pdbx_seq_one_letter_code
_entity_poly.pdbx_strand_id
1 'polypeptide(L)'
;MKQQRASTFATSQTAAMDAVATAVATSPVPTSPVSDRFMQTLRQTLEHINDDDWLAKNSPLASVFFAGGHVSTARRRQVVLTGLSGVDEQLRAIWHLWEARAKSPLQDLLWQAVCHLPPDLDSHSQAILLLTYFEEPRPKQSDVVKMLVLGRSTYYRYLDKAVEALGNALVQTLRPALQLEQPHAPPLVGRAQELDRAMQRLEARQLVQLLGGGGLGKTSLGAHLAERWRTT
;
A
#
# COMPACT_ATOMS: atom_id res chain seq x y z
N MET A 1 16.05 -76.16 -8.11
CA MET A 1 16.72 -76.97 -7.05
C MET A 1 18.16 -76.47 -6.95
N LYS A 2 18.66 -76.14 -5.75
CA LYS A 2 19.95 -75.49 -5.42
C LYS A 2 20.00 -73.99 -5.78
N GLN A 3 20.54 -73.06 -4.99
CA GLN A 3 21.39 -73.17 -3.80
C GLN A 3 21.39 -71.84 -3.00
N GLN A 4 21.63 -71.99 -1.71
CA GLN A 4 21.77 -70.97 -0.65
C GLN A 4 22.92 -69.98 -0.90
N ARG A 5 22.85 -68.79 -0.27
CA ARG A 5 23.75 -68.41 0.83
C ARG A 5 23.37 -67.06 1.45
N ALA A 6 23.20 -67.10 2.77
CA ALA A 6 23.27 -65.95 3.67
C ALA A 6 24.72 -65.47 3.80
N SER A 7 24.92 -64.18 4.07
CA SER A 7 26.07 -63.72 4.84
C SER A 7 25.78 -62.41 5.57
N THR A 8 26.07 -62.47 6.87
CA THR A 8 25.97 -61.46 7.92
C THR A 8 27.24 -60.58 7.95
N PHE A 9 27.18 -59.48 8.74
CA PHE A 9 28.23 -58.50 9.11
C PHE A 9 28.41 -57.33 8.11
N ALA A 10 28.56 -56.06 8.49
CA ALA A 10 29.21 -55.51 9.68
C ALA A 10 28.74 -54.08 10.04
N THR A 11 28.83 -53.77 11.33
CA THR A 11 28.83 -52.44 11.96
C THR A 11 29.91 -51.52 11.36
N SER A 12 29.57 -50.27 11.06
CA SER A 12 30.54 -49.16 11.07
C SER A 12 29.84 -47.84 11.41
N GLN A 13 30.18 -47.37 12.60
CA GLN A 13 29.88 -46.10 13.19
C GLN A 13 30.93 -45.10 12.69
N THR A 14 30.53 -43.97 12.11
CA THR A 14 31.42 -42.80 12.00
C THR A 14 30.56 -41.54 12.05
N ALA A 15 30.86 -40.73 13.06
CA ALA A 15 30.27 -39.44 13.35
C ALA A 15 30.74 -38.37 12.37
N ALA A 16 29.89 -37.38 12.08
CA ALA A 16 30.29 -35.98 11.89
C ALA A 16 29.08 -35.05 11.70
N MET A 17 29.04 -34.02 12.55
CA MET A 17 28.71 -32.62 12.24
C MET A 17 27.23 -32.19 12.15
N ASP A 18 26.83 -31.55 13.26
CA ASP A 18 26.31 -30.18 13.32
C ASP A 18 25.29 -29.72 12.27
N ALA A 19 24.03 -29.69 12.69
CA ALA A 19 23.14 -28.57 12.39
C ALA A 19 22.01 -28.52 13.43
N VAL A 20 22.25 -27.80 14.53
CA VAL A 20 21.19 -27.32 15.41
C VAL A 20 20.42 -26.26 14.61
N ALA A 21 19.35 -26.67 13.94
CA ALA A 21 18.38 -25.76 13.37
C ALA A 21 17.52 -25.20 14.51
N THR A 22 17.96 -24.08 15.08
CA THR A 22 17.14 -23.24 15.95
C THR A 22 15.98 -22.69 15.13
N ALA A 23 14.83 -23.36 15.19
CA ALA A 23 13.56 -22.81 14.73
C ALA A 23 13.20 -21.64 15.65
N VAL A 24 13.51 -20.41 15.21
CA VAL A 24 12.94 -19.20 15.78
C VAL A 24 11.46 -19.20 15.41
N ALA A 25 10.63 -19.67 16.34
CA ALA A 25 9.20 -19.47 16.29
C ALA A 25 8.93 -17.98 16.46
N THR A 26 8.79 -17.26 15.33
CA THR A 26 8.28 -15.89 15.30
C THR A 26 6.85 -15.94 15.82
N SER A 27 6.67 -15.63 17.11
CA SER A 27 5.34 -15.48 17.69
C SER A 27 4.62 -14.35 16.96
N PRO A 28 3.35 -14.54 16.54
CA PRO A 28 2.60 -13.50 15.88
C PRO A 28 2.42 -12.32 16.84
N VAL A 29 2.90 -11.14 16.44
CA VAL A 29 2.64 -9.89 17.16
C VAL A 29 1.11 -9.71 17.20
N PRO A 30 0.50 -9.52 18.38
CA PRO A 30 -0.95 -9.32 18.46
C PRO A 30 -1.33 -8.07 17.69
N THR A 31 -2.07 -8.23 16.59
CA THR A 31 -2.67 -7.13 15.85
C THR A 31 -3.64 -6.38 16.76
N SER A 32 -3.48 -5.06 16.86
CA SER A 32 -4.36 -4.26 17.71
C SER A 32 -5.81 -4.29 17.17
N PRO A 33 -6.84 -4.30 18.03
CA PRO A 33 -8.24 -4.37 17.61
C PRO A 33 -8.68 -3.20 16.70
N VAL A 34 -7.94 -2.09 16.73
CA VAL A 34 -8.16 -0.93 15.84
C VAL A 34 -7.75 -1.25 14.40
N SER A 35 -6.67 -1.99 14.22
CA SER A 35 -6.20 -2.44 12.90
C SER A 35 -7.25 -3.33 12.23
N ASP A 36 -7.85 -4.24 12.99
CA ASP A 36 -8.84 -5.18 12.46
C ASP A 36 -10.10 -4.45 11.97
N ARG A 37 -10.56 -3.43 12.70
CA ARG A 37 -11.73 -2.62 12.29
C ARG A 37 -11.47 -1.83 11.01
N PHE A 38 -10.28 -1.24 10.86
CA PHE A 38 -9.90 -0.55 9.62
C PHE A 38 -9.89 -1.52 8.44
N MET A 39 -9.27 -2.69 8.61
CA MET A 39 -9.18 -3.71 7.56
C MET A 39 -10.55 -4.26 7.15
N GLN A 40 -11.45 -4.48 8.11
CA GLN A 40 -12.84 -4.86 7.83
C GLN A 40 -13.56 -3.77 7.01
N THR A 41 -13.38 -2.50 7.38
CA THR A 41 -13.97 -1.36 6.68
C THR A 41 -13.44 -1.24 5.24
N LEU A 42 -12.14 -1.46 5.05
CA LEU A 42 -11.51 -1.46 3.73
C LEU A 42 -12.08 -2.56 2.84
N ARG A 43 -12.24 -3.79 3.35
CA ARG A 43 -12.85 -4.89 2.58
C ARG A 43 -14.28 -4.57 2.17
N GLN A 44 -15.09 -4.07 3.11
CA GLN A 44 -16.48 -3.69 2.82
C GLN A 44 -16.54 -2.59 1.75
N THR A 45 -15.59 -1.66 1.76
CA THR A 45 -15.45 -0.61 0.75
C THR A 45 -15.08 -1.20 -0.61
N LEU A 46 -14.13 -2.14 -0.67
CA LEU A 46 -13.76 -2.83 -1.92
C LEU A 46 -14.92 -3.67 -2.48
N GLU A 47 -15.70 -4.30 -1.61
CA GLU A 47 -16.93 -5.03 -1.99
C GLU A 47 -18.00 -4.13 -2.59
N HIS A 48 -17.94 -2.82 -2.40
CA HIS A 48 -18.88 -1.85 -2.97
C HIS A 48 -18.16 -0.80 -3.82
N ILE A 49 -16.96 -1.11 -4.32
CA ILE A 49 -16.12 -0.12 -5.01
C ILE A 49 -16.75 0.46 -6.27
N ASN A 50 -17.74 -0.24 -6.84
CA ASN A 50 -18.46 0.17 -8.05
C ASN A 50 -19.78 0.89 -7.79
N ASP A 51 -20.19 1.01 -6.52
CA ASP A 51 -21.45 1.63 -6.10
C ASP A 51 -21.16 2.97 -5.39
N ASP A 52 -21.14 4.04 -6.20
CA ASP A 52 -20.82 5.40 -5.72
C ASP A 52 -21.77 5.88 -4.62
N ASP A 53 -23.06 5.57 -4.74
CA ASP A 53 -24.08 5.95 -3.77
C ASP A 53 -23.87 5.23 -2.44
N TRP A 54 -23.53 3.94 -2.49
CA TRP A 54 -23.21 3.18 -1.30
C TRP A 54 -21.95 3.71 -0.62
N LEU A 55 -20.89 3.99 -1.40
CA LEU A 55 -19.62 4.50 -0.88
C LEU A 55 -19.82 5.84 -0.16
N ALA A 56 -20.59 6.76 -0.75
CA ALA A 56 -20.85 8.08 -0.17
C ALA A 56 -21.61 8.00 1.16
N LYS A 57 -22.54 7.05 1.31
CA LYS A 57 -23.43 6.95 2.48
C LYS A 57 -22.87 6.05 3.58
N ASN A 58 -22.21 4.96 3.21
CA ASN A 58 -21.91 3.85 4.12
C ASN A 58 -20.42 3.67 4.40
N SER A 59 -19.52 4.13 3.52
CA SER A 59 -18.09 3.93 3.75
C SER A 59 -17.56 4.97 4.74
N PRO A 60 -17.07 4.57 5.94
CA PRO A 60 -16.37 5.47 6.84
C PRO A 60 -15.09 6.06 6.23
N LEU A 61 -14.54 5.41 5.21
CA LEU A 61 -13.39 5.92 4.46
C LEU A 61 -13.78 7.15 3.63
N ALA A 62 -15.01 7.23 3.15
CA ALA A 62 -15.47 8.40 2.39
C ALA A 62 -15.40 9.67 3.25
N SER A 63 -15.90 9.65 4.49
CA SER A 63 -15.96 10.84 5.36
C SER A 63 -14.59 11.40 5.75
N VAL A 64 -13.58 10.53 5.92
CA VAL A 64 -12.21 10.94 6.30
C VAL A 64 -11.47 11.60 5.14
N PHE A 65 -11.80 11.25 3.89
CA PHE A 65 -11.00 11.64 2.72
C PHE A 65 -11.51 12.85 1.94
N PHE A 66 -12.67 13.41 2.30
CA PHE A 66 -13.18 14.63 1.68
C PHE A 66 -12.48 15.94 2.13
N ALA A 67 -11.55 15.90 3.08
CA ALA A 67 -10.97 17.10 3.69
C ALA A 67 -9.76 17.74 2.96
N GLY A 68 -9.45 17.37 1.71
CA GLY A 68 -8.63 18.25 0.84
C GLY A 68 -7.27 17.73 0.34
N GLY A 69 -7.12 16.43 0.11
CA GLY A 69 -5.96 15.92 -0.64
C GLY A 69 -6.19 16.03 -2.15
N HIS A 70 -5.64 17.06 -2.81
CA HIS A 70 -5.42 16.96 -4.26
C HIS A 70 -4.38 15.87 -4.48
N VAL A 71 -4.82 14.69 -4.91
CA VAL A 71 -3.90 13.59 -5.16
C VAL A 71 -3.18 13.87 -6.48
N SER A 72 -1.87 14.10 -6.40
CA SER A 72 -1.04 14.48 -7.54
C SER A 72 -1.11 13.42 -8.65
N THR A 73 -1.49 13.87 -9.85
CA THR A 73 -1.69 13.08 -11.07
C THR A 73 -0.39 12.70 -11.78
N ALA A 74 0.77 13.05 -11.24
CA ALA A 74 2.03 13.00 -11.98
C ALA A 74 2.82 11.69 -11.88
N ARG A 75 2.44 10.73 -11.02
CA ARG A 75 3.15 9.44 -10.95
C ARG A 75 2.60 8.45 -11.98
N ARG A 76 3.53 7.78 -12.69
CA ARG A 76 3.20 6.68 -13.61
C ARG A 76 2.47 5.58 -12.86
N ARG A 77 1.17 5.51 -13.08
CA ARG A 77 0.32 4.38 -12.71
C ARG A 77 0.78 3.18 -13.58
N GLN A 78 1.13 2.04 -12.99
CA GLN A 78 1.50 0.83 -13.73
C GLN A 78 0.79 -0.42 -13.18
N VAL A 79 0.44 -1.34 -14.09
CA VAL A 79 0.05 -2.72 -13.75
C VAL A 79 1.25 -3.62 -13.91
N VAL A 80 1.47 -4.44 -12.90
CA VAL A 80 2.46 -5.50 -12.88
C VAL A 80 1.85 -6.74 -13.52
N LEU A 81 2.50 -7.21 -14.57
CA LEU A 81 2.07 -8.40 -15.31
C LEU A 81 2.51 -9.67 -14.57
N THR A 82 1.67 -10.69 -14.65
CA THR A 82 1.86 -11.99 -14.01
C THR A 82 2.71 -12.95 -14.85
N GLY A 83 2.86 -12.69 -16.15
CA GLY A 83 3.49 -13.59 -17.11
C GLY A 83 2.52 -14.64 -17.68
N LEU A 84 1.27 -14.67 -17.22
CA LEU A 84 0.20 -15.50 -17.76
C LEU A 84 -0.57 -14.68 -18.81
N SER A 85 -0.38 -14.98 -20.10
CA SER A 85 -0.86 -14.12 -21.20
C SER A 85 -2.35 -13.75 -21.11
N GLY A 86 -3.23 -14.71 -20.80
CA GLY A 86 -4.66 -14.46 -20.66
C GLY A 86 -5.01 -13.57 -19.46
N VAL A 87 -4.33 -13.77 -18.34
CA VAL A 87 -4.50 -12.93 -17.14
C VAL A 87 -3.96 -11.52 -17.42
N ASP A 88 -2.81 -11.41 -18.06
CA ASP A 88 -2.17 -10.14 -18.37
C ASP A 88 -3.01 -9.30 -19.34
N GLU A 89 -3.68 -9.92 -20.31
CA GLU A 89 -4.65 -9.24 -21.18
C GLU A 89 -5.85 -8.71 -20.38
N GLN A 90 -6.40 -9.53 -19.50
CA GLN A 90 -7.52 -9.15 -18.64
C GLN A 90 -7.16 -8.03 -17.67
N LEU A 91 -5.97 -8.09 -17.05
CA LEU A 91 -5.47 -7.03 -16.17
C LEU A 91 -5.27 -5.71 -16.92
N ARG A 92 -4.77 -5.74 -18.16
CA ARG A 92 -4.69 -4.54 -19.01
C ARG A 92 -6.08 -4.00 -19.36
N ALA A 93 -7.05 -4.87 -19.65
CA ALA A 93 -8.41 -4.45 -19.93
C ALA A 93 -9.05 -3.76 -18.71
N ILE A 94 -8.94 -4.36 -17.52
CA ILE A 94 -9.40 -3.76 -16.25
C ILE A 94 -8.73 -2.40 -16.05
N TRP A 95 -7.42 -2.31 -16.27
CA TRP A 95 -6.68 -1.06 -16.15
C TRP A 95 -7.21 0.04 -17.05
N HIS A 96 -7.35 -0.22 -18.35
CA HIS A 96 -7.82 0.78 -19.29
C HIS A 96 -9.25 1.23 -18.98
N LEU A 97 -10.12 0.29 -18.62
CA LEU A 97 -11.48 0.59 -18.20
C LEU A 97 -11.50 1.51 -16.98
N TRP A 98 -10.74 1.16 -15.94
CA TRP A 98 -10.67 1.96 -14.73
C TRP A 98 -10.05 3.31 -14.99
N GLU A 99 -8.92 3.40 -15.69
CA GLU A 99 -8.26 4.67 -15.96
C GLU A 99 -9.19 5.66 -16.68
N ALA A 100 -9.95 5.18 -17.69
CA ALA A 100 -10.87 6.01 -18.46
C ALA A 100 -12.17 6.39 -17.73
N ARG A 101 -12.58 5.61 -16.72
CA ARG A 101 -13.83 5.83 -15.97
C ARG A 101 -13.75 7.08 -15.08
N ALA A 102 -14.85 7.83 -15.00
CA ALA A 102 -15.04 8.86 -13.98
C ALA A 102 -15.15 8.20 -12.59
N LYS A 103 -14.32 8.62 -11.66
CA LYS A 103 -14.22 8.03 -10.31
C LYS A 103 -14.65 9.05 -9.26
N SER A 104 -15.33 8.58 -8.22
CA SER A 104 -15.45 9.34 -6.99
C SER A 104 -14.06 9.54 -6.34
N PRO A 105 -13.87 10.54 -5.47
CA PRO A 105 -12.57 10.78 -4.83
C PRO A 105 -12.01 9.56 -4.07
N LEU A 106 -12.89 8.79 -3.41
CA LEU A 106 -12.49 7.56 -2.71
C LEU A 106 -12.05 6.46 -3.69
N GLN A 107 -12.77 6.28 -4.80
CA GLN A 107 -12.38 5.34 -5.85
C GLN A 107 -11.04 5.71 -6.48
N ASP A 108 -10.81 7.00 -6.79
CA ASP A 108 -9.54 7.43 -7.35
C ASP A 108 -8.39 7.20 -6.37
N LEU A 109 -8.59 7.50 -5.08
CA LEU A 109 -7.60 7.18 -4.04
C LEU A 109 -7.28 5.69 -3.95
N LEU A 110 -8.30 4.83 -3.92
CA LEU A 110 -8.13 3.38 -3.86
C LEU A 110 -7.44 2.84 -5.11
N TRP A 111 -7.85 3.33 -6.28
CA TRP A 111 -7.23 3.02 -7.56
C TRP A 111 -5.74 3.37 -7.54
N GLN A 112 -5.42 4.59 -7.12
CA GLN A 112 -4.04 5.03 -7.00
C GLN A 112 -3.24 4.18 -6.02
N ALA A 113 -3.80 3.84 -4.86
CA ALA A 113 -3.11 2.99 -3.89
C ALA A 113 -2.81 1.59 -4.48
N VAL A 114 -3.74 1.01 -5.25
CA VAL A 114 -3.51 -0.26 -5.99
C VAL A 114 -2.41 -0.10 -7.05
N CYS A 115 -2.39 1.01 -7.79
CA CYS A 115 -1.36 1.31 -8.78
C CYS A 115 0.05 1.47 -8.18
N HIS A 116 0.13 1.82 -6.90
CA HIS A 116 1.39 2.04 -6.17
C HIS A 116 1.81 0.84 -5.31
N LEU A 117 1.06 -0.26 -5.33
CA LEU A 117 1.51 -1.47 -4.67
C LEU A 117 2.85 -1.93 -5.25
N PRO A 118 3.79 -2.37 -4.41
CA PRO A 118 5.05 -2.89 -4.89
C PRO A 118 4.80 -4.09 -5.82
N PRO A 119 5.58 -4.25 -6.90
CA PRO A 119 5.51 -5.43 -7.74
C PRO A 119 5.90 -6.64 -6.90
N ASP A 120 4.91 -7.48 -6.61
CA ASP A 120 5.10 -8.76 -5.95
C ASP A 120 4.69 -9.87 -6.93
N LEU A 121 5.71 -10.45 -7.56
CA LEU A 121 5.55 -11.54 -8.52
C LEU A 121 5.20 -12.87 -7.83
N ASP A 122 5.45 -13.01 -6.52
CA ASP A 122 5.21 -14.26 -5.80
C ASP A 122 3.79 -14.34 -5.25
N SER A 123 3.27 -13.22 -4.72
CA SER A 123 1.90 -13.17 -4.19
C SER A 123 0.86 -12.69 -5.20
N HIS A 124 1.28 -12.06 -6.30
CA HIS A 124 0.40 -11.44 -7.27
C HIS A 124 -0.62 -10.47 -6.63
N SER A 125 -0.22 -9.75 -5.57
CA SER A 125 -1.12 -8.92 -4.77
C SER A 125 -1.97 -7.96 -5.61
N GLN A 126 -1.35 -7.26 -6.57
CA GLN A 126 -2.07 -6.34 -7.45
C GLN A 126 -3.08 -7.07 -8.34
N ALA A 127 -2.68 -8.18 -8.98
CA ALA A 127 -3.55 -8.95 -9.86
C ALA A 127 -4.75 -9.54 -9.10
N ILE A 128 -4.52 -10.07 -7.89
CA ILE A 128 -5.59 -10.60 -7.03
C ILE A 128 -6.61 -9.52 -6.72
N LEU A 129 -6.17 -8.31 -6.31
CA LEU A 129 -7.09 -7.22 -6.02
C LEU A 129 -7.89 -6.81 -7.26
N LEU A 130 -7.21 -6.64 -8.40
CA LEU A 130 -7.83 -6.20 -9.65
C LEU A 130 -8.90 -7.19 -10.12
N LEU A 131 -8.58 -8.48 -10.20
CA LEU A 131 -9.52 -9.52 -10.63
C LEU A 131 -10.65 -9.73 -9.62
N THR A 132 -10.41 -9.54 -8.32
CA THR A 132 -11.42 -9.80 -7.28
C THR A 132 -12.41 -8.66 -7.12
N TYR A 133 -11.94 -7.41 -7.15
CA TYR A 133 -12.75 -6.25 -6.78
C TYR A 133 -13.01 -5.26 -7.92
N PHE A 134 -12.05 -5.11 -8.86
CA PHE A 134 -12.10 -4.08 -9.90
C PHE A 134 -12.66 -4.59 -11.23
N GLU A 135 -12.79 -5.90 -11.42
CA GLU A 135 -13.40 -6.46 -12.61
C GLU A 135 -14.94 -6.32 -12.60
N GLU A 136 -15.52 -5.96 -13.75
CA GLU A 136 -16.96 -5.88 -13.98
C GLU A 136 -17.37 -6.67 -15.24
N PRO A 137 -18.31 -7.64 -15.14
CA PRO A 137 -18.93 -8.14 -13.92
C PRO A 137 -17.92 -8.90 -13.04
N ARG A 138 -18.10 -8.87 -11.72
CA ARG A 138 -17.16 -9.54 -10.80
C ARG A 138 -17.14 -11.05 -11.04
N PRO A 139 -15.96 -11.65 -11.30
CA PRO A 139 -15.84 -13.09 -11.46
C PRO A 139 -16.11 -13.80 -10.14
N LYS A 140 -16.44 -15.09 -10.21
CA LYS A 140 -16.49 -15.91 -9.00
C LYS A 140 -15.07 -16.10 -8.48
N GLN A 141 -14.89 -16.14 -7.16
CA GLN A 141 -13.57 -16.38 -6.56
C GLN A 141 -12.92 -17.68 -7.07
N SER A 142 -13.72 -18.71 -7.38
CA SER A 142 -13.21 -19.95 -7.99
C SER A 142 -12.57 -19.75 -9.36
N ASP A 143 -13.03 -18.76 -10.11
CA ASP A 143 -12.53 -18.47 -11.45
C ASP A 143 -11.22 -17.69 -11.33
N VAL A 144 -11.12 -16.73 -10.40
CA VAL A 144 -9.85 -16.05 -10.08
C VAL A 144 -8.78 -17.03 -9.61
N VAL A 145 -9.15 -17.98 -8.75
CA VAL A 145 -8.27 -19.07 -8.29
C VAL A 145 -7.73 -19.88 -9.47
N LYS A 146 -8.58 -20.22 -10.45
CA LYS A 146 -8.17 -20.95 -11.66
C LYS A 146 -7.29 -20.10 -12.58
N MET A 147 -7.65 -18.84 -12.81
CA MET A 147 -6.92 -17.91 -13.68
C MET A 147 -5.49 -17.71 -13.21
N LEU A 148 -5.28 -17.56 -11.89
CA LEU A 148 -3.96 -17.37 -11.30
C LEU A 148 -3.23 -18.70 -10.99
N VAL A 149 -3.82 -19.85 -11.32
CA VAL A 149 -3.25 -21.18 -11.06
C VAL A 149 -2.90 -21.37 -9.57
N LEU A 150 -3.77 -20.89 -8.68
CA LEU A 150 -3.57 -20.96 -7.23
C LEU A 150 -4.41 -22.06 -6.59
N GLY A 151 -3.96 -22.55 -5.44
CA GLY A 151 -4.82 -23.29 -4.51
C GLY A 151 -5.76 -22.34 -3.76
N ARG A 152 -6.96 -22.80 -3.40
CA ARG A 152 -7.98 -21.97 -2.69
C ARG A 152 -7.43 -21.35 -1.40
N SER A 153 -6.71 -22.11 -0.59
CA SER A 153 -6.10 -21.61 0.65
C SER A 153 -5.00 -20.57 0.38
N THR A 154 -4.20 -20.78 -0.68
CA THR A 154 -3.17 -19.82 -1.11
C THR A 154 -3.81 -18.52 -1.58
N TYR A 155 -4.90 -18.60 -2.35
CA TYR A 155 -5.65 -17.44 -2.79
C TYR A 155 -6.14 -16.58 -1.63
N TYR A 156 -6.83 -17.15 -0.63
CA TYR A 156 -7.32 -16.33 0.49
C TYR A 156 -6.19 -15.71 1.30
N ARG A 157 -5.10 -16.46 1.53
CA ARG A 157 -3.91 -15.93 2.21
C ARG A 157 -3.28 -14.76 1.43
N TYR A 158 -3.22 -14.86 0.11
CA TYR A 158 -2.67 -13.80 -0.73
C TYR A 158 -3.62 -12.62 -0.85
N LEU A 159 -4.93 -12.86 -0.93
CA LEU A 159 -5.94 -11.81 -0.86
C LEU A 159 -5.84 -11.03 0.45
N ASP A 160 -5.67 -11.72 1.58
CA ASP A 160 -5.50 -11.07 2.88
C ASP A 160 -4.26 -10.19 2.93
N LYS A 161 -3.12 -10.71 2.46
CA LYS A 161 -1.88 -9.94 2.33
C LYS A 161 -2.02 -8.76 1.38
N ALA A 162 -2.72 -8.93 0.25
CA ALA A 162 -2.92 -7.87 -0.72
C ALA A 162 -3.79 -6.74 -0.17
N VAL A 163 -4.86 -7.08 0.56
CA VAL A 163 -5.69 -6.08 1.25
C VAL A 163 -4.90 -5.37 2.35
N GLU A 164 -4.01 -6.07 3.06
CA GLU A 164 -3.12 -5.47 4.06
C GLU A 164 -2.12 -4.51 3.43
N ALA A 165 -1.48 -4.92 2.35
CA ALA A 165 -0.58 -4.08 1.57
C ALA A 165 -1.31 -2.83 1.04
N LEU A 166 -2.55 -2.98 0.57
CA LEU A 166 -3.39 -1.87 0.13
C LEU A 166 -3.73 -0.93 1.30
N GLY A 167 -4.11 -1.48 2.45
CA GLY A 167 -4.36 -0.71 3.67
C GLY A 167 -3.14 0.13 4.08
N ASN A 168 -1.96 -0.48 4.04
CA ASN A 168 -0.69 0.21 4.31
C ASN A 168 -0.40 1.31 3.27
N ALA A 169 -0.59 1.02 1.98
CA ALA A 169 -0.41 2.00 0.90
C ALA A 169 -1.39 3.17 1.02
N LEU A 170 -2.64 2.91 1.40
CA LEU A 170 -3.63 3.93 1.71
C LEU A 170 -3.17 4.79 2.87
N VAL A 171 -2.81 4.18 4.01
CA VAL A 171 -2.32 4.93 5.18
C VAL A 171 -1.12 5.80 4.81
N GLN A 172 -0.19 5.31 3.99
CA GLN A 172 0.95 6.11 3.50
C GLN A 172 0.51 7.28 2.61
N THR A 173 -0.45 7.05 1.71
CA THR A 173 -1.01 8.09 0.83
C THR A 173 -1.77 9.15 1.64
N LEU A 174 -2.46 8.70 2.68
CA LEU A 174 -3.36 9.47 3.56
C LEU A 174 -2.69 10.10 4.76
N ARG A 175 -1.37 10.05 4.80
CA ARG A 175 -0.57 10.77 5.78
C ARG A 175 -0.07 12.14 5.27
N PRO A 176 -0.89 13.08 4.73
CA PRO A 176 -0.44 14.46 4.51
C PRO A 176 0.08 15.15 5.78
N ALA A 177 -0.46 14.82 6.95
CA ALA A 177 0.02 15.38 8.22
C ALA A 177 1.40 14.84 8.64
N LEU A 178 1.87 13.73 8.05
CA LEU A 178 3.28 13.30 8.10
C LEU A 178 4.05 13.68 6.83
N GLN A 179 3.37 14.14 5.76
CA GLN A 179 3.90 15.01 4.72
C GLN A 179 3.91 16.48 5.17
N LEU A 180 4.36 16.72 6.42
CA LEU A 180 5.00 18.00 6.76
C LEU A 180 6.17 18.31 5.80
N GLU A 181 6.54 17.33 4.98
CA GLU A 181 7.57 17.40 3.96
C GLU A 181 7.15 17.95 2.57
N GLN A 182 6.14 18.84 2.50
CA GLN A 182 5.88 19.86 1.43
C GLN A 182 4.72 19.58 0.46
N PRO A 183 3.62 20.37 0.53
CA PRO A 183 3.12 21.03 -0.67
C PRO A 183 4.16 22.07 -1.13
N HIS A 184 4.40 22.17 -2.45
CA HIS A 184 5.22 23.24 -3.02
C HIS A 184 4.68 24.57 -2.49
N ALA A 185 5.48 25.27 -1.70
CA ALA A 185 4.96 26.41 -0.96
C ALA A 185 4.53 27.49 -1.98
N PRO A 186 3.25 27.93 -1.98
CA PRO A 186 2.79 28.95 -2.91
C PRO A 186 3.63 30.22 -2.73
N PRO A 187 3.89 31.01 -3.79
CA PRO A 187 4.83 32.13 -3.74
C PRO A 187 4.54 33.03 -2.54
N LEU A 188 5.56 33.18 -1.69
CA LEU A 188 5.45 33.95 -0.45
C LEU A 188 5.48 35.44 -0.79
N VAL A 189 4.32 36.10 -0.77
CA VAL A 189 4.23 37.54 -1.06
C VAL A 189 4.47 38.35 0.21
N GLY A 190 5.44 39.27 0.17
CA GLY A 190 5.64 40.29 1.21
C GLY A 190 6.21 39.80 2.55
N ARG A 191 6.74 38.57 2.64
CA ARG A 191 7.31 37.98 3.87
C ARG A 191 8.75 37.47 3.73
N ALA A 192 9.48 37.99 2.75
CA ALA A 192 10.86 37.56 2.47
C ALA A 192 11.79 37.84 3.66
N GLN A 193 11.64 38.99 4.33
CA GLN A 193 12.49 39.36 5.47
C GLN A 193 12.28 38.46 6.68
N GLU A 194 11.01 38.10 6.98
CA GLU A 194 10.71 37.16 8.07
C GLU A 194 11.22 35.76 7.77
N LEU A 195 11.14 35.33 6.50
CA LEU A 195 11.71 34.06 6.06
C LEU A 195 13.23 34.02 6.26
N ASP A 196 13.94 35.04 5.80
CA ASP A 196 15.41 35.14 5.93
C ASP A 196 15.84 35.19 7.40
N ARG A 197 15.14 35.99 8.23
CA ARG A 197 15.43 36.11 9.66
C ARG A 197 15.19 34.81 10.42
N ALA A 198 14.11 34.09 10.08
CA ALA A 198 13.83 32.80 10.69
C ALA A 198 14.86 31.74 10.25
N MET A 199 15.28 31.75 8.98
CA MET A 199 16.32 30.85 8.47
C MET A 199 17.66 31.07 9.19
N GLN A 200 18.13 32.32 9.30
CA GLN A 200 19.37 32.65 10.02
C GLN A 200 19.37 32.16 11.48
N ARG A 201 18.22 32.25 12.16
CA ARG A 201 18.08 31.76 13.54
C ARG A 201 18.12 30.23 13.62
N LEU A 202 17.45 29.55 12.69
CA LEU A 202 17.50 28.10 12.60
C LEU A 202 18.93 27.63 12.32
N GLU A 203 19.67 28.29 11.42
CA GLU A 203 21.08 27.98 11.10
C GLU A 203 21.98 28.15 12.32
N ALA A 204 21.70 29.16 13.16
CA ALA A 204 22.34 29.36 14.45
C ALA A 204 21.87 28.37 15.55
N ARG A 205 21.15 27.29 15.18
CA ARG A 205 20.58 26.26 16.07
C ARG A 205 19.62 26.83 17.14
N GLN A 206 18.92 27.91 16.82
CA GLN A 206 17.94 28.52 17.73
C GLN A 206 16.52 28.02 17.44
N LEU A 207 15.67 27.98 18.48
CA LEU A 207 14.25 27.70 18.33
C LEU A 207 13.52 28.93 17.75
N VAL A 208 12.74 28.72 16.69
CA VAL A 208 11.89 29.76 16.09
C VAL A 208 10.42 29.43 16.30
N GLN A 209 9.66 30.35 16.89
CA GLN A 209 8.21 30.25 17.04
C GLN A 209 7.53 31.33 16.20
N LEU A 210 6.60 30.93 15.32
CA LEU A 210 5.81 31.84 14.49
C LEU A 210 4.50 32.19 15.19
N LEU A 211 4.33 33.46 15.55
CA LEU A 211 3.13 33.97 16.23
C LEU A 211 2.36 34.93 15.31
N GLY A 212 1.03 34.93 15.41
CA GLY A 212 0.17 35.84 14.66
C GLY A 212 -1.27 35.32 14.51
N GLY A 213 -2.20 36.22 14.18
CA GLY A 213 -3.61 35.91 13.94
C GLY A 213 -3.85 34.85 12.85
N GLY A 214 -5.06 34.28 12.83
CA GLY A 214 -5.50 33.35 11.80
C GLY A 214 -5.40 33.97 10.39
N GLY A 215 -5.07 33.17 9.37
CA GLY A 215 -4.99 33.65 7.98
C GLY A 215 -3.75 34.46 7.59
N LEU A 216 -2.85 34.80 8.53
CA LEU A 216 -1.64 35.60 8.24
C LEU A 216 -0.50 34.84 7.52
N GLY A 217 -0.77 33.65 6.97
CA GLY A 217 0.23 32.89 6.21
C GLY A 217 1.34 32.25 7.06
N LYS A 218 1.14 32.02 8.37
CA LYS A 218 2.13 31.35 9.24
C LYS A 218 2.48 29.95 8.73
N THR A 219 1.47 29.19 8.32
CA THR A 219 1.66 27.84 7.74
C THR A 219 2.43 27.91 6.44
N SER A 220 2.15 28.91 5.59
CA SER A 220 2.89 29.13 4.34
C SER A 220 4.34 29.51 4.59
N LEU A 221 4.61 30.41 5.54
CA LEU A 221 5.97 30.78 5.95
C LEU A 221 6.74 29.57 6.49
N GLY A 222 6.09 28.74 7.33
CA GLY A 222 6.67 27.49 7.83
C GLY A 222 7.02 26.49 6.71
N ALA A 223 6.15 26.37 5.70
CA ALA A 223 6.43 25.52 4.53
C ALA A 223 7.64 26.00 3.73
N HIS A 224 7.77 27.32 3.49
CA HIS A 224 8.96 27.90 2.84
C HIS A 224 10.25 27.74 3.67
N LEU A 225 10.16 27.82 5.00
CA LEU A 225 11.30 27.54 5.88
C LEU A 225 11.76 26.08 5.76
N ALA A 226 10.81 25.14 5.82
CA ALA A 226 11.12 23.72 5.68
C ALA A 226 11.75 23.39 4.32
N GLU A 227 11.28 24.01 3.23
CA GLU A 227 11.87 23.89 1.89
C GLU A 227 13.32 24.36 1.85
N ARG A 228 13.59 25.61 2.24
CA ARG A 228 14.96 26.13 2.21
C ARG A 228 15.89 25.32 3.12
N TRP A 229 15.42 24.88 4.29
CA TRP A 229 16.24 24.14 5.24
C TRP A 229 16.77 22.81 4.68
N ARG A 230 16.04 22.14 3.79
CA ARG A 230 16.52 20.92 3.13
C ARG A 230 17.63 21.16 2.11
N THR A 231 17.66 22.37 1.55
CA THR A 231 18.63 22.73 0.51
C THR A 231 19.95 23.26 1.08
N THR A 232 20.00 23.58 2.38
CA THR A 232 21.19 24.05 3.11
C THR A 232 22.00 22.89 3.69
#